data_AF-A0A560FGG1-F1
#
_entry.id   AF-A0A560FGG1-F1
#
_cell.length_a   1.000
_cell.length_b   1.000
_cell.length_c   1.000
_cell.angle_alpha   90.00
_cell.angle_beta   90.00
_cell.angle_gamma   90.00
#
_symmetry.space_group_name_H-M   'P 1'
#
loop_
_entity.id
_entity.type
_entity.pdbx_description
1 polymer ?
#
loop_
_entity_poly.entity_id
_entity_poly.type
_entity_poly.pdbx_seq_one_letter_code
_entity_poly.pdbx_strand_id
1 'polypeptide(L)'
;MPMRWWLVPLALAGLLAATAPAGATFSIIACDQDRCGVAVVTQFETNPAMGPKGLALMAAGHAPADALAILLREDGDFDDEGVEARQVALVDAQGRTAVFTGRDAMASAYAGDRRGPGYAVQGNGLAGPAVLTAMEDAYKATRGGLEDRLLAALEAGQAAGGQSIGKLSAALVVRTPSGFPLDLDYRVDASSQPLPDLRALVERHHAWQAVILADRAARKGDTTGARKALAEATQLAHGWDRVWRRAARVALALGDTIAVHDYLARMAAANPVWGRQEAADPAYRDLASPVDAASAPNPAK
;
A
#
# COMPACT_ATOMS: atom_id res chain seq x y z
N MET A 1 -14.76 -26.90 -31.25
CA MET A 1 -13.56 -26.07 -31.50
C MET A 1 -13.92 -25.05 -32.57
N PRO A 2 -13.33 -23.83 -32.62
CA PRO A 2 -12.10 -23.35 -31.96
C PRO A 2 -12.36 -22.09 -31.08
N MET A 3 -11.48 -21.53 -30.24
CA MET A 3 -10.10 -21.79 -29.82
C MET A 3 -9.97 -21.21 -28.39
N ARG A 4 -9.58 -22.05 -27.42
CA ARG A 4 -9.01 -21.68 -26.12
C ARG A 4 -7.49 -21.68 -26.23
N TRP A 5 -6.80 -21.12 -25.23
CA TRP A 5 -5.35 -21.07 -24.92
C TRP A 5 -4.79 -19.63 -24.92
N TRP A 6 -4.02 -19.11 -23.95
CA TRP A 6 -3.53 -19.48 -22.61
C TRP A 6 -3.03 -18.18 -21.92
N LEU A 7 -3.11 -18.09 -20.59
CA LEU A 7 -1.95 -17.86 -19.69
C LEU A 7 -2.42 -17.82 -18.23
N VAL A 8 -2.22 -18.94 -17.55
CA VAL A 8 -2.18 -19.09 -16.10
C VAL A 8 -0.72 -18.86 -15.70
N PRO A 9 -0.40 -18.09 -14.65
CA PRO A 9 0.83 -18.30 -13.91
C PRO A 9 0.50 -19.09 -12.64
N LEU A 10 0.96 -20.34 -12.64
CA LEU A 10 1.13 -21.16 -11.45
C LEU A 10 2.63 -21.50 -11.41
N ALA A 11 3.37 -20.86 -10.50
CA ALA A 11 4.74 -21.14 -10.04
C ALA A 11 4.96 -20.16 -8.87
N LEU A 12 5.04 -20.53 -7.59
CA LEU A 12 5.92 -21.50 -6.91
C LEU A 12 7.41 -21.28 -7.22
N ALA A 13 8.11 -20.61 -6.29
CA ALA A 13 9.48 -20.91 -5.82
C ALA A 13 10.20 -19.64 -5.32
N GLY A 14 10.79 -19.75 -4.13
CA GLY A 14 11.60 -18.75 -3.43
C GLY A 14 11.64 -19.15 -1.95
N LEU A 15 12.02 -20.41 -1.67
CA LEU A 15 13.37 -20.79 -1.24
C LEU A 15 13.78 -20.09 0.05
N LEU A 16 13.64 -20.81 1.18
CA LEU A 16 14.42 -20.53 2.38
C LEU A 16 15.91 -20.67 2.00
N ALA A 17 16.67 -19.58 2.19
CA ALA A 17 18.11 -19.63 2.40
C ALA A 17 18.56 -18.39 3.19
N ALA A 18 18.53 -18.57 4.50
CA ALA A 18 19.60 -18.26 5.44
C ALA A 18 19.93 -16.80 5.83
N THR A 19 20.08 -16.68 7.15
CA THR A 19 20.84 -15.70 7.95
C THR A 19 20.18 -14.35 8.22
N ALA A 20 19.89 -14.12 9.51
CA ALA A 20 19.45 -12.89 10.16
C ALA A 20 20.07 -11.59 9.57
N PRO A 21 19.36 -10.44 9.58
CA PRO A 21 18.41 -10.00 10.61
C PRO A 21 17.04 -9.61 10.04
N ALA A 22 15.97 -10.25 10.50
CA ALA A 22 14.61 -9.85 10.14
C ALA A 22 14.20 -8.58 10.92
N GLY A 23 14.63 -7.42 10.43
CA GLY A 23 14.03 -6.13 10.77
C GLY A 23 12.82 -5.87 9.87
N ALA A 24 11.70 -6.55 10.14
CA ALA A 24 10.46 -6.38 9.40
C ALA A 24 9.40 -5.66 10.25
N THR A 25 9.00 -4.47 9.81
CA THR A 25 7.76 -3.84 10.28
C THR A 25 6.66 -4.17 9.27
N PHE A 26 5.61 -4.88 9.67
CA PHE A 26 4.51 -5.19 8.76
C PHE A 26 3.14 -4.87 9.35
N SER A 27 2.21 -4.53 8.48
CA SER A 27 0.78 -4.42 8.78
C SER A 27 0.02 -5.07 7.62
N ILE A 28 -0.69 -6.16 7.92
CA ILE A 28 -1.46 -6.93 6.94
C ILE A 28 -2.93 -6.79 7.31
N ILE A 29 -3.78 -6.37 6.37
CA ILE A 29 -5.24 -6.52 6.46
C ILE A 29 -5.75 -7.15 5.15
N ALA A 30 -6.59 -8.20 5.24
CA ALA A 30 -7.20 -8.87 4.09
C ALA A 30 -8.75 -8.87 4.14
N CYS A 31 -9.38 -8.83 2.96
CA CYS A 31 -10.83 -8.81 2.71
C CYS A 31 -11.13 -9.60 1.43
N ASP A 32 -12.36 -10.15 1.30
CA ASP A 32 -12.90 -10.79 0.09
C ASP A 32 -14.42 -10.53 -0.08
N GLN A 33 -14.97 -10.80 -1.27
CA GLN A 33 -16.13 -10.22 -2.00
C GLN A 33 -17.43 -9.89 -1.23
N ASP A 34 -17.75 -10.56 -0.13
CA ASP A 34 -18.93 -10.28 0.72
C ASP A 34 -18.59 -10.21 2.23
N ARG A 35 -17.30 -10.30 2.59
CA ARG A 35 -16.78 -10.36 3.97
C ARG A 35 -15.46 -9.59 4.08
N CYS A 36 -15.54 -8.32 4.49
CA CYS A 36 -14.38 -7.49 4.80
C CYS A 36 -14.00 -7.55 6.27
N GLY A 37 -12.73 -7.82 6.59
CA GLY A 37 -12.12 -7.35 7.84
C GLY A 37 -11.21 -8.35 8.56
N VAL A 38 -10.68 -9.34 7.85
CA VAL A 38 -9.86 -10.37 8.49
C VAL A 38 -8.37 -10.09 8.31
N ALA A 39 -7.65 -9.85 9.40
CA ALA A 39 -6.21 -9.65 9.41
C ALA A 39 -5.52 -10.76 10.19
N VAL A 40 -4.39 -11.26 9.69
CA VAL A 40 -3.50 -12.15 10.43
C VAL A 40 -2.07 -11.66 10.30
N VAL A 41 -1.39 -11.51 11.42
CA VAL A 41 -0.04 -10.94 11.53
C VAL A 41 0.78 -11.85 12.45
N THR A 42 1.90 -12.39 11.98
CA THR A 42 2.77 -13.36 12.69
C THR A 42 4.23 -12.87 12.68
N GLN A 43 4.84 -12.64 13.84
CA GLN A 43 6.21 -12.09 14.00
C GLN A 43 7.01 -12.77 15.12
N PHE A 44 8.23 -12.25 15.33
CA PHE A 44 9.32 -12.82 16.10
C PHE A 44 9.88 -14.01 15.34
N GLU A 45 9.80 -15.24 15.86
CA GLU A 45 10.08 -16.42 15.06
C GLU A 45 8.81 -16.80 14.32
N THR A 46 8.74 -16.42 13.05
CA THR A 46 7.51 -16.48 12.27
C THR A 46 7.22 -17.90 11.78
N ASN A 47 6.01 -18.41 12.03
CA ASN A 47 5.47 -19.58 11.33
C ASN A 47 4.58 -19.10 10.15
N PRO A 48 5.06 -19.15 8.89
CA PRO A 48 4.33 -18.60 7.75
C PRO A 48 2.99 -19.30 7.48
N ALA A 49 2.80 -20.53 7.95
CA ALA A 49 1.57 -21.28 7.76
C ALA A 49 0.39 -20.71 8.58
N MET A 50 0.67 -20.01 9.69
CA MET A 50 -0.37 -19.45 10.56
C MET A 50 -1.22 -18.37 9.88
N GLY A 51 -0.63 -17.58 8.98
CA GLY A 51 -1.34 -16.53 8.23
C GLY A 51 -2.50 -17.08 7.39
N PRO A 52 -2.22 -17.88 6.34
CA PRO A 52 -3.24 -18.49 5.48
C PRO A 52 -4.24 -19.35 6.26
N LYS A 53 -3.78 -20.09 7.28
CA LYS A 53 -4.62 -20.94 8.11
C LYS A 53 -5.57 -20.12 9.00
N GLY A 54 -5.09 -19.04 9.61
CA GLY A 54 -5.91 -18.13 10.40
C GLY A 54 -7.01 -17.48 9.56
N LEU A 55 -6.67 -17.05 8.34
CA LEU A 55 -7.65 -16.55 7.36
C LEU A 55 -8.70 -17.61 7.03
N ALA A 56 -8.28 -18.86 6.78
CA ALA A 56 -9.19 -19.96 6.49
C ALA A 56 -10.14 -20.29 7.66
N LEU A 57 -9.63 -20.32 8.89
CA LEU A 57 -10.44 -20.55 10.10
C LEU A 57 -11.49 -19.45 10.29
N MET A 58 -11.10 -18.18 10.12
CA MET A 58 -12.03 -17.06 10.22
C MET A 58 -13.04 -17.04 9.06
N ALA A 59 -12.63 -17.44 7.85
CA ALA A 59 -13.54 -17.65 6.73
C ALA A 59 -14.55 -18.78 6.96
N ALA A 60 -14.19 -19.80 7.77
CA ALA A 60 -15.07 -20.86 8.25
C ALA A 60 -15.96 -20.44 9.43
N GLY A 61 -15.93 -19.16 9.82
CA GLY A 61 -16.81 -18.59 10.84
C GLY A 61 -16.28 -18.64 12.26
N HIS A 62 -15.03 -19.07 12.47
CA HIS A 62 -14.43 -19.05 13.80
C HIS A 62 -14.15 -17.61 14.25
N ALA A 63 -14.43 -17.32 15.52
CA ALA A 63 -14.02 -16.04 16.10
C ALA A 63 -12.47 -15.98 16.18
N PRO A 64 -11.86 -14.78 16.17
CA PRO A 64 -10.41 -14.61 16.27
C PRO A 64 -9.77 -15.37 17.44
N ALA A 65 -10.43 -15.44 18.60
CA ALA A 65 -9.92 -16.15 19.76
C ALA A 65 -9.88 -17.67 19.55
N ASP A 66 -10.92 -18.25 18.94
CA ASP A 66 -10.99 -19.69 18.65
C ASP A 66 -9.98 -20.07 17.57
N ALA A 67 -9.90 -19.24 16.51
CA ALA A 67 -8.93 -19.41 15.45
C ALA A 67 -7.49 -19.35 16.00
N LEU A 68 -7.19 -18.37 16.85
CA LEU A 68 -5.88 -18.26 17.51
C LEU A 68 -5.57 -19.48 18.38
N ALA A 69 -6.53 -19.97 19.16
CA ALA A 69 -6.33 -21.17 19.98
C ALA A 69 -6.02 -22.42 19.14
N ILE A 70 -6.65 -22.55 17.96
CA ILE A 70 -6.35 -23.63 17.01
C ILE A 70 -4.95 -23.44 16.42
N LEU A 71 -4.59 -22.22 15.99
CA LEU A 71 -3.27 -21.93 15.43
C LEU A 71 -2.14 -22.28 16.41
N LEU A 72 -2.27 -21.88 17.69
CA LEU A 72 -1.26 -22.16 18.71
C LEU A 72 -1.15 -23.66 19.01
N ARG A 73 -2.29 -24.37 19.09
CA ARG A 73 -2.29 -25.83 19.32
C ARG A 73 -1.63 -26.61 18.19
N GLU A 74 -1.72 -26.07 16.97
CA GLU A 74 -1.24 -26.69 15.75
C GLU A 74 0.01 -26.00 15.17
N ASP A 75 0.77 -25.25 15.99
CA ASP A 75 2.02 -24.59 15.56
C ASP A 75 3.05 -25.62 15.09
N GLY A 76 3.13 -26.76 15.81
CA GLY A 76 3.95 -27.91 15.43
C GLY A 76 5.45 -27.66 15.53
N ASP A 77 5.87 -26.73 16.39
CA ASP A 77 7.26 -26.34 16.64
C ASP A 77 8.05 -26.03 15.35
N PHE A 78 7.43 -25.25 14.45
CA PHE A 78 8.02 -24.88 13.15
C PHE A 78 9.39 -24.21 13.31
N ASP A 79 10.37 -24.65 12.52
CA ASP A 79 11.77 -24.16 12.55
C ASP A 79 12.46 -24.34 13.92
N ASP A 80 12.16 -25.45 14.59
CA ASP A 80 12.68 -25.82 15.92
C ASP A 80 12.29 -24.82 17.05
N GLU A 81 11.28 -23.98 16.81
CA GLU A 81 10.79 -22.95 17.73
C GLU A 81 9.34 -23.25 18.14
N GLY A 82 9.02 -23.09 19.43
CA GLY A 82 7.67 -23.32 19.95
C GLY A 82 6.75 -22.10 19.86
N VAL A 83 5.51 -22.25 20.35
CA VAL A 83 4.54 -21.13 20.47
C VAL A 83 5.11 -19.95 21.26
N GLU A 84 6.03 -20.22 22.17
CA GLU A 84 6.76 -19.24 22.97
C GLU A 84 7.51 -18.18 22.19
N ALA A 85 7.98 -18.53 20.99
CA ALA A 85 8.69 -17.65 20.08
C ALA A 85 7.75 -17.02 19.04
N ARG A 86 6.43 -17.14 19.21
CA ARG A 86 5.45 -16.56 18.28
C ARG A 86 4.85 -15.28 18.84
N GLN A 87 4.59 -14.32 17.97
CA GLN A 87 3.69 -13.22 18.25
C GLN A 87 2.66 -13.12 17.13
N VAL A 88 1.38 -13.25 17.47
CA VAL A 88 0.28 -13.47 16.52
C VAL A 88 -0.89 -12.54 16.86
N ALA A 89 -1.44 -11.85 15.85
CA ALA A 89 -2.66 -11.08 15.98
C ALA A 89 -3.67 -11.43 14.89
N LEU A 90 -4.93 -11.58 15.30
CA LEU A 90 -6.10 -11.81 14.45
C LEU A 90 -7.12 -10.70 14.70
N VAL A 91 -7.66 -10.14 13.63
CA VAL A 91 -8.77 -9.17 13.66
C VAL A 91 -9.82 -9.66 12.69
N ASP A 92 -11.11 -9.52 13.00
CA ASP A 92 -12.19 -9.84 12.05
C ASP A 92 -13.08 -8.65 11.67
N ALA A 93 -13.96 -8.93 10.70
CA ALA A 93 -14.98 -8.04 10.15
C ALA A 93 -15.95 -7.46 11.19
N GLN A 94 -16.14 -8.17 12.30
CA GLN A 94 -17.01 -7.75 13.40
C GLN A 94 -16.27 -6.87 14.41
N GLY A 95 -14.99 -6.59 14.15
CA GLY A 95 -14.13 -5.80 15.01
C GLY A 95 -13.60 -6.57 16.22
N ARG A 96 -13.80 -7.90 16.27
CA ARG A 96 -13.24 -8.76 17.33
C ARG A 96 -11.75 -8.93 17.06
N THR A 97 -10.98 -9.03 18.14
CA THR A 97 -9.52 -9.14 18.07
C THR A 97 -9.01 -10.21 19.03
N ALA A 98 -7.98 -10.93 18.62
CA ALA A 98 -7.25 -11.87 19.45
C ALA A 98 -5.75 -11.69 19.19
N VAL A 99 -4.97 -11.63 20.27
CA VAL A 99 -3.53 -11.40 20.21
C VAL A 99 -2.85 -12.39 21.14
N PHE A 100 -1.66 -12.82 20.76
CA PHE A 100 -0.81 -13.68 21.56
C PHE A 100 0.63 -13.22 21.39
N THR A 101 1.34 -13.07 22.50
CA THR A 101 2.79 -12.86 22.52
C THR A 101 3.38 -13.94 23.41
N GLY A 102 4.17 -14.84 22.81
CA GLY A 102 4.85 -15.90 23.52
C GLY A 102 5.92 -15.37 24.47
N ARG A 103 6.34 -16.20 25.43
CA ARG A 103 7.25 -15.79 26.51
C ARG A 103 8.63 -15.35 26.01
N ASP A 104 9.12 -15.92 24.91
CA ASP A 104 10.44 -15.59 24.37
C ASP A 104 10.38 -14.26 23.60
N ALA A 105 9.31 -14.04 22.83
CA ALA A 105 9.02 -12.73 22.23
C ALA A 105 8.87 -11.64 23.31
N MET A 106 8.20 -11.96 24.43
CA MET A 106 8.04 -11.07 25.59
C MET A 106 9.37 -10.72 26.26
N ALA A 107 10.37 -11.60 26.18
CA ALA A 107 11.70 -11.38 26.76
C ALA A 107 12.62 -10.50 25.89
N SER A 108 12.18 -10.08 24.69
CA SER A 108 12.89 -9.08 23.89
C SER A 108 12.93 -7.71 24.59
N ALA A 109 13.74 -6.77 24.07
CA ALA A 109 13.96 -5.44 24.69
C ALA A 109 12.66 -4.74 25.12
N TYR A 110 11.64 -4.79 24.27
CA TYR A 110 10.25 -4.54 24.63
C TYR A 110 9.34 -5.26 23.63
N ALA A 111 8.31 -5.94 24.14
CA ALA A 111 7.24 -6.47 23.33
C ALA A 111 5.88 -6.17 23.97
N GLY A 112 4.85 -6.08 23.14
CA GLY A 112 3.48 -5.91 23.59
C GLY A 112 2.53 -5.61 22.44
N ASP A 113 1.30 -5.30 22.81
CA ASP A 113 0.23 -4.98 21.89
C ASP A 113 -0.68 -3.87 22.41
N ARG A 114 -1.43 -3.28 21.49
CA ARG A 114 -2.57 -2.40 21.70
C ARG A 114 -3.66 -2.82 20.74
N ARG A 115 -4.92 -2.74 21.16
CA ARG A 115 -6.04 -3.26 20.37
C ARG A 115 -7.31 -2.47 20.64
N GLY A 116 -8.15 -2.42 19.63
CA GLY A 116 -9.49 -1.85 19.72
C GLY A 116 -10.40 -2.47 18.67
N PRO A 117 -11.63 -1.96 18.53
CA PRO A 117 -12.57 -2.48 17.54
C PRO A 117 -12.00 -2.40 16.13
N GLY A 118 -11.77 -3.56 15.51
CA GLY A 118 -11.30 -3.66 14.12
C GLY A 118 -9.81 -3.35 13.91
N TYR A 119 -8.98 -3.35 14.95
CA TYR A 119 -7.53 -3.24 14.80
C TYR A 119 -6.74 -3.87 15.95
N ALA A 120 -5.51 -4.29 15.62
CA ALA A 120 -4.48 -4.63 16.58
C ALA A 120 -3.14 -4.03 16.11
N VAL A 121 -2.36 -3.54 17.06
CA VAL A 121 -1.00 -3.03 16.88
C VAL A 121 -0.12 -3.85 17.81
N GLN A 122 0.90 -4.51 17.27
CA GLN A 122 1.80 -5.34 18.08
C GLN A 122 3.25 -5.14 17.64
N GLY A 123 4.17 -5.42 18.55
CA GLY A 123 5.59 -5.28 18.30
C GLY A 123 6.42 -6.11 19.27
N ASN A 124 7.63 -6.45 18.84
CA ASN A 124 8.69 -7.05 19.65
C ASN A 124 10.01 -6.35 19.30
N GLY A 125 11.00 -6.45 20.21
CA GLY A 125 12.28 -5.77 20.05
C GLY A 125 12.15 -4.24 19.88
N LEU A 126 11.09 -3.62 20.42
CA LEU A 126 10.86 -2.18 20.26
C LEU A 126 11.75 -1.38 21.21
N ALA A 127 11.94 -0.09 20.90
CA ALA A 127 12.60 0.86 21.79
C ALA A 127 11.83 1.09 23.11
N GLY A 128 10.51 0.82 23.13
CA GLY A 128 9.67 0.90 24.32
C GLY A 128 8.17 1.02 24.03
N PRO A 129 7.33 1.16 25.07
CA PRO A 129 5.87 1.24 24.95
C PRO A 129 5.34 2.45 24.18
N ALA A 130 6.15 3.53 24.11
CA ALA A 130 5.81 4.73 23.37
C ALA A 130 5.62 4.45 21.86
N VAL A 131 6.33 3.46 21.31
CA VAL A 131 6.19 3.05 19.91
C VAL A 131 4.77 2.60 19.60
N LEU A 132 4.24 1.63 20.36
CA LEU A 132 2.88 1.13 20.15
C LEU A 132 1.83 2.21 20.38
N THR A 133 2.05 3.08 21.36
CA THR A 133 1.15 4.21 21.67
C THR A 133 1.07 5.17 20.48
N ALA A 134 2.21 5.58 19.93
CA ALA A 134 2.27 6.45 18.77
C ALA A 134 1.61 5.83 17.52
N MET A 135 1.83 4.53 17.29
CA MET A 135 1.18 3.80 16.19
C MET A 135 -0.35 3.81 16.32
N GLU A 136 -0.89 3.48 17.49
CA GLU A 136 -2.33 3.46 17.75
C GLU A 136 -2.95 4.87 17.61
N ASP A 137 -2.31 5.88 18.19
CA ASP A 137 -2.79 7.26 18.14
C ASP A 137 -2.82 7.79 16.70
N ALA A 138 -1.77 7.55 15.91
CA ALA A 138 -1.72 7.94 14.51
C ALA A 138 -2.77 7.21 13.66
N TYR A 139 -2.97 5.90 13.87
CA TYR A 139 -4.01 5.12 13.20
C TYR A 139 -5.44 5.65 13.46
N LYS A 140 -5.69 6.12 14.69
CA LYS A 140 -7.00 6.66 15.11
C LYS A 140 -7.20 8.11 14.67
N ALA A 141 -6.15 8.92 14.65
CA ALA A 141 -6.22 10.34 14.28
C ALA A 141 -6.24 10.57 12.76
N THR A 142 -5.61 9.68 11.99
CA THR A 142 -5.51 9.81 10.54
C THR A 142 -6.86 9.54 9.86
N ARG A 143 -7.22 10.42 8.93
CA ARG A 143 -8.37 10.27 8.04
C ARG A 143 -7.88 9.78 6.68
N GLY A 144 -8.76 9.15 5.90
CA GLY A 144 -8.43 8.63 4.58
C GLY A 144 -8.77 7.15 4.45
N GLY A 145 -8.15 6.49 3.48
CA GLY A 145 -8.26 5.05 3.29
C GLY A 145 -7.62 4.25 4.43
N LEU A 146 -7.77 2.93 4.38
CA LEU A 146 -7.17 2.05 5.38
C LEU A 146 -5.64 2.08 5.25
N GLU A 147 -5.15 2.09 4.01
CA GLU A 147 -3.76 2.25 3.61
C GLU A 147 -3.12 3.51 4.19
N ASP A 148 -3.80 4.66 4.17
CA ASP A 148 -3.31 5.92 4.74
C ASP A 148 -3.12 5.80 6.25
N ARG A 149 -4.11 5.22 6.93
CA ARG A 149 -4.12 5.06 8.39
C ARG A 149 -3.06 4.07 8.85
N LEU A 150 -2.87 2.97 8.12
CA LEU A 150 -1.82 1.99 8.38
C LEU A 150 -0.43 2.59 8.16
N LEU A 151 -0.22 3.30 7.04
CA LEU A 151 1.06 3.96 6.75
C LEU A 151 1.40 5.00 7.81
N ALA A 152 0.44 5.83 8.22
CA ALA A 152 0.63 6.80 9.30
C ALA A 152 0.99 6.14 10.64
N ALA A 153 0.38 4.99 10.95
CA ALA A 153 0.73 4.21 12.13
C ALA A 153 2.20 3.76 12.08
N LEU A 154 2.63 3.16 10.96
CA LEU A 154 4.01 2.68 10.78
C LEU A 154 5.03 3.81 10.97
N GLU A 155 4.76 4.99 10.38
CA GLU A 155 5.64 6.15 10.49
C GLU A 155 5.71 6.73 11.89
N ALA A 156 4.57 6.82 12.59
CA ALA A 156 4.52 7.28 13.97
C ALA A 156 5.28 6.32 14.90
N GLY A 157 5.13 5.01 14.69
CA GLY A 157 5.90 3.99 15.42
C GLY A 157 7.40 4.14 15.21
N GLN A 158 7.83 4.32 13.96
CA GLN A 158 9.24 4.54 13.62
C GLN A 158 9.78 5.84 14.23
N ALA A 159 9.00 6.93 14.21
CA ALA A 159 9.37 8.22 14.79
C ALA A 159 9.46 8.16 16.32
N ALA A 160 8.67 7.31 16.97
CA ALA A 160 8.70 7.04 18.40
C ALA A 160 9.83 6.08 18.85
N GLY A 161 10.69 5.67 17.93
CA GLY A 161 11.88 4.85 18.19
C GLY A 161 11.92 3.54 17.38
N GLY A 162 10.77 3.04 16.95
CA GLY A 162 10.66 1.80 16.17
C GLY A 162 11.27 0.58 16.86
N GLN A 163 11.76 -0.36 16.03
CA GLN A 163 12.54 -1.50 16.48
C GLN A 163 13.96 -1.05 16.89
N SER A 164 14.46 -1.55 18.02
CA SER A 164 15.71 -1.06 18.64
C SER A 164 16.95 -1.27 17.77
N ILE A 165 16.93 -2.27 16.88
CA ILE A 165 18.03 -2.62 15.99
C ILE A 165 17.96 -1.89 14.63
N GLY A 166 17.00 -0.99 14.45
CA GLY A 166 16.81 -0.22 13.22
C GLY A 166 15.74 -0.79 12.30
N LYS A 167 15.85 -0.48 11.01
CA LYS A 167 14.85 -0.79 9.98
C LYS A 167 15.54 -1.22 8.69
N LEU A 168 14.94 -2.17 7.98
CA LEU A 168 15.42 -2.62 6.67
C LEU A 168 14.27 -2.77 5.67
N SER A 169 13.10 -3.20 6.15
CA SER A 169 11.95 -3.50 5.29
C SER A 169 10.66 -2.89 5.83
N ALA A 170 9.71 -2.69 4.92
CA ALA A 170 8.34 -2.30 5.25
C ALA A 170 7.37 -2.86 4.22
N ALA A 171 6.18 -3.26 4.67
CA ALA A 171 5.14 -3.76 3.78
C ALA A 171 3.76 -3.29 4.23
N LEU A 172 2.88 -3.09 3.24
CA LEU A 172 1.48 -2.75 3.42
C LEU A 172 0.63 -3.59 2.48
N VAL A 173 -0.31 -4.32 3.06
CA VAL A 173 -1.29 -5.12 2.31
C VAL A 173 -2.68 -4.68 2.72
N VAL A 174 -3.46 -4.26 1.73
CA VAL A 174 -4.88 -3.92 1.86
C VAL A 174 -5.63 -4.65 0.76
N ARG A 175 -6.60 -5.47 1.13
CA ARG A 175 -7.51 -6.10 0.16
C ARG A 175 -8.90 -5.49 0.28
N THR A 176 -9.60 -5.42 -0.84
CA THR A 176 -10.93 -4.84 -0.99
C THR A 176 -11.89 -5.87 -1.60
N PRO A 177 -13.22 -5.75 -1.41
CA PRO A 177 -14.19 -6.63 -2.08
C PRO A 177 -14.09 -6.62 -3.60
N SER A 178 -13.71 -5.46 -4.15
CA SER A 178 -13.58 -5.27 -5.59
C SER A 178 -12.30 -5.87 -6.17
N GLY A 179 -11.35 -6.26 -5.31
CA GLY A 179 -10.07 -6.82 -5.73
C GLY A 179 -9.21 -5.83 -6.51
N PHE A 180 -8.31 -6.38 -7.35
CA PHE A 180 -7.50 -5.59 -8.27
C PHE A 180 -8.38 -4.77 -9.24
N PRO A 181 -8.13 -3.46 -9.43
CA PRO A 181 -6.91 -2.72 -9.07
C PRO A 181 -7.00 -1.90 -7.77
N LEU A 182 -8.02 -2.11 -6.93
CA LEU A 182 -8.18 -1.40 -5.65
C LEU A 182 -7.40 -2.04 -4.50
N ASP A 183 -7.00 -3.30 -4.64
CA ASP A 183 -6.08 -3.95 -3.71
C ASP A 183 -4.68 -3.31 -3.74
N LEU A 184 -4.08 -3.18 -2.56
CA LEU A 184 -2.68 -2.84 -2.37
C LEU A 184 -1.90 -4.03 -1.82
N ASP A 185 -0.74 -4.27 -2.41
CA ASP A 185 0.28 -5.18 -1.90
C ASP A 185 1.64 -4.57 -2.26
N TYR A 186 2.14 -3.72 -1.37
CA TYR A 186 3.39 -3.01 -1.57
C TYR A 186 4.41 -3.42 -0.52
N ARG A 187 5.62 -3.66 -1.01
CA ARG A 187 6.73 -4.16 -0.22
C ARG A 187 7.99 -3.42 -0.60
N VAL A 188 8.73 -3.01 0.41
CA VAL A 188 10.12 -2.58 0.33
C VAL A 188 10.90 -3.59 1.14
N ASP A 189 11.50 -4.58 0.47
CA ASP A 189 12.14 -5.70 1.17
C ASP A 189 13.56 -5.36 1.66
N ALA A 190 14.21 -4.35 1.08
CA ALA A 190 15.50 -3.84 1.54
C ALA A 190 15.69 -2.36 1.16
N SER A 191 15.80 -1.49 2.17
CA SER A 191 16.14 -0.08 2.03
C SER A 191 16.70 0.48 3.33
N SER A 192 17.52 1.53 3.25
CA SER A 192 17.89 2.34 4.42
C SER A 192 16.75 3.25 4.90
N GLN A 193 15.75 3.47 4.03
CA GLN A 193 14.57 4.30 4.28
C GLN A 193 13.28 3.58 3.82
N PRO A 194 12.95 2.41 4.40
CA PRO A 194 11.87 1.57 3.90
C PRO A 194 10.47 2.22 4.00
N LEU A 195 10.22 3.06 5.01
CA LEU A 195 8.92 3.75 5.15
C LEU A 195 8.74 4.90 4.15
N PRO A 196 9.71 5.81 3.96
CA PRO A 196 9.66 6.76 2.84
C PRO A 196 9.46 6.09 1.47
N ASP A 197 10.15 4.97 1.22
CA ASP A 197 10.00 4.23 -0.03
C ASP A 197 8.61 3.60 -0.16
N LEU A 198 8.07 3.03 0.93
CA LEU A 198 6.72 2.48 0.97
C LEU A 198 5.66 3.57 0.76
N ARG A 199 5.84 4.75 1.37
CA ARG A 199 4.99 5.92 1.14
C ARG A 199 4.97 6.31 -0.33
N ALA A 200 6.11 6.34 -1.00
CA ALA A 200 6.17 6.65 -2.43
C ALA A 200 5.38 5.62 -3.27
N LEU A 201 5.37 4.33 -2.90
CA LEU A 201 4.54 3.31 -3.56
C LEU A 201 3.04 3.56 -3.34
N VAL A 202 2.63 3.89 -2.12
CA VAL A 202 1.24 4.23 -1.79
C VAL A 202 0.82 5.51 -2.54
N GLU A 203 1.61 6.57 -2.50
CA GLU A 203 1.27 7.82 -3.18
C GLU A 203 1.19 7.64 -4.72
N ARG A 204 2.04 6.79 -5.33
CA ARG A 204 1.88 6.40 -6.75
C ARG A 204 0.56 5.69 -7.03
N HIS A 205 0.08 4.85 -6.12
CA HIS A 205 -1.24 4.23 -6.23
C HIS A 205 -2.34 5.29 -6.24
N HIS A 206 -2.30 6.23 -5.29
CA HIS A 206 -3.27 7.32 -5.20
C HIS A 206 -3.21 8.20 -6.46
N ALA A 207 -2.01 8.49 -6.96
CA ALA A 207 -1.83 9.23 -8.21
C ALA A 207 -2.52 8.56 -9.40
N TRP A 208 -2.42 7.23 -9.49
CA TRP A 208 -3.06 6.45 -10.53
C TRP A 208 -4.59 6.47 -10.42
N GLN A 209 -5.13 6.30 -9.22
CA GLN A 209 -6.57 6.39 -8.99
C GLN A 209 -7.09 7.80 -9.33
N ALA A 210 -6.38 8.84 -8.91
CA ALA A 210 -6.73 10.23 -9.15
C ALA A 210 -6.71 10.57 -10.65
N VAL A 211 -5.72 10.12 -11.42
CA VAL A 211 -5.70 10.39 -12.87
C VAL A 211 -6.77 9.59 -13.64
N ILE A 212 -7.16 8.41 -13.16
CA ILE A 212 -8.31 7.68 -13.69
C ILE A 212 -9.61 8.44 -13.41
N LEU A 213 -9.77 8.96 -12.19
CA LEU A 213 -10.92 9.77 -11.81
C LEU A 213 -10.99 11.05 -12.64
N ALA A 214 -9.87 11.74 -12.84
CA ALA A 214 -9.77 12.94 -13.65
C ALA A 214 -10.25 12.70 -15.09
N ASP A 215 -9.76 11.62 -15.71
CA ASP A 215 -10.15 11.20 -17.05
C ASP A 215 -11.64 10.81 -17.15
N ARG A 216 -12.17 10.11 -16.14
CA ARG A 216 -13.61 9.79 -16.08
C ARG A 216 -14.47 11.04 -15.94
N ALA A 217 -14.05 12.01 -15.12
CA ALA A 217 -14.76 13.28 -14.93
C ALA A 217 -14.73 14.11 -16.22
N ALA A 218 -13.57 14.23 -16.87
CA ALA A 218 -13.42 14.94 -18.13
C ALA A 218 -14.34 14.38 -19.22
N ARG A 219 -14.40 13.04 -19.38
CA ARG A 219 -15.32 12.38 -20.33
C ARG A 219 -16.80 12.66 -20.07
N LYS A 220 -17.17 12.96 -18.82
CA LYS A 220 -18.54 13.32 -18.43
C LYS A 220 -18.83 14.82 -18.54
N GLY A 221 -17.86 15.63 -18.97
CA GLY A 221 -17.96 17.08 -18.99
C GLY A 221 -17.82 17.76 -17.62
N ASP A 222 -17.47 17.02 -16.56
CA ASP A 222 -17.19 17.57 -15.24
C ASP A 222 -15.76 18.13 -15.20
N THR A 223 -15.61 19.36 -15.66
CA THR A 223 -14.30 20.03 -15.77
C THR A 223 -13.71 20.37 -14.40
N THR A 224 -14.54 20.76 -13.42
CA THR A 224 -14.10 21.08 -12.07
C THR A 224 -13.59 19.84 -11.35
N GLY A 225 -14.34 18.73 -11.40
CA GLY A 225 -13.91 17.46 -10.83
C GLY A 225 -12.65 16.91 -11.51
N ALA A 226 -12.57 17.03 -12.84
CA ALA A 226 -11.39 16.63 -13.60
C ALA A 226 -10.13 17.40 -13.17
N ARG A 227 -10.21 18.73 -13.07
CA ARG A 227 -9.07 19.57 -12.64
C ARG A 227 -8.63 19.26 -11.21
N LYS A 228 -9.58 19.06 -10.28
CA LYS A 228 -9.28 18.70 -8.89
C LYS A 228 -8.52 17.37 -8.81
N ALA A 229 -9.04 16.33 -9.46
CA ALA A 229 -8.42 15.01 -9.44
C ALA A 229 -7.09 14.99 -10.19
N LEU A 230 -6.94 15.80 -11.24
CA LEU A 230 -5.67 15.95 -11.96
C LEU A 230 -4.60 16.62 -11.09
N ALA A 231 -4.96 17.66 -10.34
CA ALA A 231 -4.04 18.30 -9.40
C ALA A 231 -3.52 17.30 -8.35
N GLU A 232 -4.41 16.52 -7.74
CA GLU A 232 -4.06 15.45 -6.80
C GLU A 232 -3.12 14.41 -7.44
N ALA A 233 -3.46 13.93 -8.65
CA ALA A 233 -2.65 12.94 -9.36
C ALA A 233 -1.20 13.40 -9.59
N THR A 234 -1.03 14.66 -10.00
CA THR A 234 0.28 15.22 -10.34
C THR A 234 1.15 15.52 -9.13
N GLN A 235 0.54 15.80 -7.97
CA GLN A 235 1.27 15.95 -6.70
C GLN A 235 1.85 14.62 -6.21
N LEU A 236 1.15 13.51 -6.44
CA LEU A 236 1.49 12.19 -5.90
C LEU A 236 2.22 11.27 -6.89
N ALA A 237 2.53 11.76 -8.10
CA ALA A 237 3.01 10.91 -9.19
C ALA A 237 4.39 10.26 -8.94
N HIS A 238 5.25 10.85 -8.08
CA HIS A 238 6.62 10.36 -7.79
C HIS A 238 7.43 9.94 -9.02
N GLY A 239 7.39 10.78 -10.06
CA GLY A 239 8.11 10.54 -11.32
C GLY A 239 7.54 9.41 -12.18
N TRP A 240 6.35 8.87 -11.89
CA TRP A 240 5.78 7.78 -12.67
C TRP A 240 5.25 8.28 -14.02
N ASP A 241 5.99 7.96 -15.08
CA ASP A 241 5.73 8.32 -16.48
C ASP A 241 4.28 8.03 -16.94
N ARG A 242 3.67 6.92 -16.50
CA ARG A 242 2.28 6.57 -16.84
C ARG A 242 1.25 7.58 -16.34
N VAL A 243 1.46 8.16 -15.17
CA VAL A 243 0.58 9.20 -14.62
C VAL A 243 0.69 10.45 -15.48
N TRP A 244 1.91 10.88 -15.79
CA TRP A 244 2.16 12.07 -16.63
C TRP A 244 1.57 11.94 -18.03
N ARG A 245 1.74 10.76 -18.67
CA ARG A 245 1.11 10.48 -19.97
C ARG A 245 -0.41 10.70 -19.93
N ARG A 246 -1.08 10.09 -18.94
CA ARG A 246 -2.53 10.17 -18.84
C ARG A 246 -2.97 11.59 -18.46
N ALA A 247 -2.21 12.26 -17.59
CA ALA A 247 -2.45 13.65 -17.22
C ALA A 247 -2.40 14.59 -18.43
N ALA A 248 -1.44 14.42 -19.34
CA ALA A 248 -1.36 15.18 -20.59
C ALA A 248 -2.63 15.00 -21.46
N ARG A 249 -3.14 13.78 -21.59
CA ARG A 249 -4.39 13.52 -22.34
C ARG A 249 -5.62 14.12 -21.67
N VAL A 250 -5.69 14.09 -20.34
CA VAL A 250 -6.78 14.76 -19.61
C VAL A 250 -6.70 16.27 -19.78
N ALA A 251 -5.52 16.87 -19.64
CA ALA A 251 -5.32 18.29 -19.87
C ALA A 251 -5.72 18.71 -21.29
N LEU A 252 -5.39 17.91 -22.30
CA LEU A 252 -5.80 18.13 -23.68
C LEU A 252 -7.33 18.14 -23.81
N ALA A 253 -8.01 17.14 -23.21
CA ALA A 253 -9.47 17.06 -23.22
C ALA A 253 -10.14 18.25 -22.50
N LEU A 254 -9.43 18.88 -21.55
CA LEU A 254 -9.87 20.08 -20.85
C LEU A 254 -9.51 21.39 -21.57
N GLY A 255 -8.82 21.32 -22.70
CA GLY A 255 -8.34 22.48 -23.45
C GLY A 255 -7.19 23.25 -22.76
N ASP A 256 -6.49 22.62 -21.81
CA ASP A 256 -5.43 23.25 -21.02
C ASP A 256 -4.05 23.00 -21.67
N THR A 257 -3.75 23.78 -22.71
CA THR A 257 -2.52 23.60 -23.52
C THR A 257 -1.24 23.78 -22.72
N ILE A 258 -1.24 24.67 -21.71
CA ILE A 258 -0.10 24.88 -20.81
C ILE A 258 0.18 23.61 -20.01
N ALA A 259 -0.86 23.04 -19.40
CA ALA A 259 -0.72 21.80 -18.63
C ALA A 259 -0.30 20.61 -19.50
N VAL A 260 -0.78 20.53 -20.76
CA VAL A 260 -0.34 19.49 -21.71
C VAL A 260 1.18 19.53 -21.91
N HIS A 261 1.73 20.70 -22.21
CA HIS A 261 3.17 20.87 -22.43
C HIS A 261 4.00 20.54 -21.18
N ASP A 262 3.58 20.99 -19.99
CA ASP A 262 4.25 20.65 -18.72
C ASP A 262 4.26 19.13 -18.48
N TYR A 263 3.11 18.47 -18.64
CA TYR A 263 3.01 17.02 -18.38
C TYR A 263 3.76 16.18 -19.41
N LEU A 264 3.79 16.57 -20.68
CA LEU A 264 4.63 15.92 -21.69
C LEU A 264 6.12 16.10 -21.38
N ALA A 265 6.55 17.28 -20.93
CA ALA A 265 7.92 17.52 -20.53
C ALA A 265 8.33 16.65 -19.31
N ARG A 266 7.47 16.55 -18.28
CA ARG A 266 7.69 15.67 -17.12
C ARG A 266 7.74 14.21 -17.50
N MET A 267 6.86 13.77 -18.40
CA MET A 267 6.88 12.42 -18.94
C MET A 267 8.19 12.14 -19.67
N ALA A 268 8.65 13.06 -20.52
CA ALA A 268 9.91 12.91 -21.25
C ALA A 268 11.14 12.93 -20.33
N ALA A 269 11.11 13.69 -19.23
CA ALA A 269 12.16 13.65 -18.22
C ALA A 269 12.21 12.29 -17.51
N ALA A 270 11.06 11.71 -17.17
CA ALA A 270 10.97 10.40 -16.53
C ALA A 270 11.30 9.23 -17.47
N ASN A 271 10.86 9.31 -18.72
CA ASN A 271 11.05 8.29 -19.74
C ASN A 271 11.27 8.94 -21.12
N PRO A 272 12.52 9.27 -21.50
CA PRO A 272 12.80 10.03 -22.72
C PRO A 272 12.34 9.35 -24.01
N VAL A 273 12.40 8.02 -24.06
CA VAL A 273 11.98 7.25 -25.25
C VAL A 273 10.48 7.34 -25.41
N TRP A 274 9.72 7.05 -24.34
CA TRP A 274 8.27 7.06 -24.41
C TRP A 274 7.69 8.47 -24.51
N GLY A 275 8.31 9.45 -23.84
CA GLY A 275 7.91 10.86 -23.94
C GLY A 275 8.01 11.40 -25.37
N ARG A 276 9.06 11.05 -26.13
CA ARG A 276 9.15 11.40 -27.56
C ARG A 276 8.06 10.75 -28.40
N GLN A 277 7.73 9.49 -28.13
CA GLN A 277 6.66 8.78 -28.84
C GLN A 277 5.29 9.39 -28.55
N GLU A 278 5.01 9.71 -27.29
CA GLU A 278 3.76 10.33 -26.88
C GLU A 278 3.63 11.74 -27.45
N ALA A 279 4.66 12.58 -27.40
CA ALA A 279 4.62 13.93 -27.97
C ALA A 279 4.39 13.95 -29.48
N ALA A 280 4.71 12.87 -30.20
CA ALA A 280 4.44 12.70 -31.63
C ALA A 280 3.04 12.15 -31.93
N ASP A 281 2.22 11.86 -30.91
CA ASP A 281 0.86 11.36 -31.10
C ASP A 281 0.01 12.40 -31.89
N PRO A 282 -0.75 11.97 -32.91
CA PRO A 282 -1.63 12.83 -33.69
C PRO A 282 -2.57 13.73 -32.87
N ALA A 283 -2.96 13.31 -31.67
CA ALA A 283 -3.82 14.07 -30.77
C ALA A 283 -3.23 15.43 -30.38
N TYR A 284 -1.91 15.60 -30.49
CA TYR A 284 -1.20 16.82 -30.10
C TYR A 284 -0.82 17.72 -31.28
N ARG A 285 -1.15 17.36 -32.53
CA ARG A 285 -0.71 18.10 -33.74
C ARG A 285 -1.13 19.57 -33.77
N ASP A 286 -2.31 19.86 -33.24
CA ASP A 286 -2.91 21.20 -33.27
C ASP A 286 -2.55 22.02 -32.00
N LEU A 287 -1.70 21.48 -31.11
CA LEU A 287 -1.19 22.25 -29.99
C LEU A 287 -0.29 23.36 -30.51
N ALA A 288 -0.70 24.62 -30.32
CA ALA A 288 0.16 25.77 -30.53
C ALA A 288 1.47 25.58 -29.73
N SER A 289 2.61 25.96 -30.33
CA SER A 289 3.88 25.96 -29.62
C SER A 289 3.76 26.90 -28.40
N PRO A 290 4.43 26.62 -27.26
CA PRO A 290 4.43 27.54 -26.12
C PRO A 290 4.81 28.99 -26.48
N VAL A 291 5.59 29.15 -27.56
CA VAL A 291 6.02 30.44 -28.12
C VAL A 291 4.87 31.18 -28.84
N ASP A 292 3.95 30.45 -29.47
CA ASP A 292 2.84 31.00 -30.25
C ASP A 292 1.71 31.53 -29.35
N ALA A 293 1.53 30.94 -28.16
CA ALA A 293 0.54 31.38 -27.18
C ALA A 293 0.91 32.71 -26.49
N ALA A 294 2.21 32.98 -26.29
CA ALA A 294 2.71 34.22 -25.70
C ALA A 294 2.73 35.41 -26.67
N SER A 295 2.54 35.15 -27.97
CA SER A 295 2.53 36.15 -29.04
C SER A 295 1.12 36.44 -29.59
N ALA A 296 0.08 35.87 -28.97
CA ALA A 296 -1.31 36.20 -29.29
C ALA A 296 -1.59 37.68 -28.97
N PRO A 297 -2.04 38.50 -29.94
CA PRO A 297 -2.35 39.89 -29.69
C PRO A 297 -3.50 40.02 -28.69
N ASN A 298 -3.32 40.89 -27.69
CA ASN A 298 -4.34 41.23 -26.70
C ASN A 298 -5.62 41.69 -27.42
N PRO A 299 -6.80 41.09 -27.18
CA PRO A 299 -8.02 41.55 -27.82
C PRO A 299 -8.28 43.01 -27.42
N ALA A 300 -8.17 43.90 -28.40
CA ALA A 300 -8.35 45.32 -28.22
C ALA A 300 -9.74 45.62 -27.62
N LYS A 301 -9.74 46.46 -26.58
CA LYS A 301 -10.93 47.19 -26.11
C LYS A 301 -11.26 48.32 -27.08
#